data_AF-A0A9D4LLY4-F1
#
_entry.id   AF-A0A9D4LLY4-F1
#
_cell.length_a   1.000
_cell.length_b   1.000
_cell.length_c   1.000
_cell.angle_alpha   90.00
_cell.angle_beta   90.00
_cell.angle_gamma   90.00
#
_symmetry.space_group_name_H-M   'P 1'
#
loop_
_entity.id
_entity.type
_entity.pdbx_description
1 polymer ?
#
loop_
_entity_poly.entity_id
_entity_poly.type
_entity_poly.pdbx_seq_one_letter_code
_entity_poly.pdbx_strand_id
1 'polypeptide(L)'
;MSTTHLEEHRNTKCKVNKKDKIELRRRTAYSLMGAGFNGKNGLKQSVKARLWSTFVVPRMLYALEVLPYSQADLKALEAFQLKTLKQVQHLADRTSNVAALSLLGILPNRAQLCKNTLNLYYSIIQTPGTV
;
A
#
# COMPACT_ATOMS: atom_id res chain seq x y z
N MET A 1 38.87 -15.83 5.89
CA MET A 1 37.62 -15.25 5.33
C MET A 1 36.98 -16.33 4.47
N SER A 2 35.80 -16.83 4.84
CA SER A 2 35.16 -17.97 4.17
C SER A 2 33.95 -17.48 3.36
N THR A 3 34.01 -17.67 2.04
CA THR A 3 32.94 -17.39 1.09
C THR A 3 32.19 -18.68 0.80
N THR A 4 30.90 -18.74 1.11
CA THR A 4 30.00 -19.76 0.55
C THR A 4 29.73 -19.43 -0.92
N HIS A 5 29.50 -20.45 -1.74
CA HIS A 5 29.28 -20.45 -3.21
C HIS A 5 28.19 -19.51 -3.78
N LEU A 6 27.63 -18.59 -2.99
CA LEU A 6 26.51 -17.73 -3.36
C LEU A 6 26.80 -16.22 -3.24
N GLU A 7 28.05 -15.80 -3.01
CA GLU A 7 28.45 -14.37 -2.93
C GLU A 7 27.55 -13.45 -2.06
N GLU A 8 26.80 -14.00 -1.11
CA GLU A 8 26.01 -13.18 -0.20
C GLU A 8 26.88 -12.65 0.94
N HIS A 9 27.29 -11.39 0.80
CA HIS A 9 27.84 -10.58 1.89
C HIS A 9 26.79 -10.39 3.00
N ARG A 10 26.72 -11.33 3.96
CA ARG A 10 25.81 -11.31 5.13
C ARG A 10 26.03 -10.17 6.14
N ASN A 11 26.74 -9.09 5.79
CA ASN A 11 27.07 -8.05 6.75
C ASN A 11 26.91 -6.62 6.21
N THR A 12 25.82 -6.37 5.50
CA THR A 12 25.32 -5.00 5.29
C THR A 12 24.18 -4.77 6.26
N LYS A 13 24.29 -3.76 7.15
CA LYS A 13 23.17 -3.31 7.99
C LYS A 13 21.92 -3.21 7.10
N CYS A 14 20.91 -4.02 7.40
CA CYS A 14 19.64 -4.06 6.67
C CYS A 14 18.85 -2.76 6.95
N LYS A 15 19.39 -1.62 6.52
CA LYS A 15 18.70 -0.33 6.55
C LYS A 15 17.66 -0.38 5.45
N VAL A 16 16.44 -0.78 5.81
CA VAL A 16 15.32 -0.78 4.88
C VAL A 16 15.14 0.64 4.34
N ASN A 17 15.45 0.82 3.07
CA ASN A 17 15.37 2.12 2.42
C ASN A 17 13.90 2.49 2.17
N LYS A 18 13.43 3.52 2.87
CA LYS A 18 12.05 4.02 2.75
C LYS A 18 11.70 4.41 1.31
N LYS A 19 12.67 4.94 0.54
CA LYS A 19 12.46 5.35 -0.86
C LYS A 19 12.16 4.15 -1.76
N ASP A 20 12.91 3.06 -1.60
CA ASP A 20 12.74 1.85 -2.41
C ASP A 20 11.37 1.20 -2.15
N LYS A 21 10.90 1.27 -0.90
CA LYS A 21 9.55 0.81 -0.55
C LYS A 21 8.46 1.71 -1.13
N ILE A 22 8.66 3.03 -1.18
CA ILE A 22 7.72 3.96 -1.85
C ILE A 22 7.64 3.65 -3.35
N GLU A 23 8.79 3.41 -3.98
CA GLU A 23 8.89 3.12 -5.41
C GLU A 23 8.26 1.77 -5.78
N LEU A 24 8.43 0.76 -4.93
CA LEU A 24 7.81 -0.57 -5.10
C LEU A 24 6.27 -0.49 -5.21
N ARG A 25 5.65 0.44 -4.49
CA ARG A 25 4.19 0.67 -4.51
C ARG A 25 3.73 1.22 -5.85
N ARG A 26 4.46 2.19 -6.39
CA ARG A 26 4.22 2.75 -7.73
C ARG A 26 4.34 1.66 -8.79
N ARG A 27 5.43 0.89 -8.75
CA ARG A 27 5.66 -0.22 -9.67
C ARG A 27 4.55 -1.26 -9.61
N THR A 28 4.03 -1.55 -8.41
CA THR A 28 2.89 -2.48 -8.25
C THR A 28 1.62 -1.94 -8.91
N ALA A 29 1.29 -0.66 -8.73
CA ALA A 29 0.14 -0.06 -9.41
C ALA A 29 0.33 -0.05 -10.94
N TYR A 30 1.54 0.30 -11.41
CA TYR A 30 1.86 0.30 -12.84
C TYR A 30 1.85 -1.10 -13.47
N SER A 31 2.31 -2.13 -12.75
CA SER A 31 2.27 -3.51 -13.25
C SER A 31 0.86 -4.02 -13.50
N LEU A 32 -0.13 -3.45 -12.80
CA LEU A 32 -1.54 -3.81 -12.99
C LEU A 32 -2.17 -3.10 -14.20
N MET A 33 -1.53 -2.07 -14.77
CA MET A 33 -2.10 -1.34 -15.92
C MET A 33 -2.27 -2.24 -17.15
N GLY A 34 -1.37 -3.20 -17.38
CA GLY A 34 -1.50 -4.19 -18.44
C GLY A 34 -2.72 -5.12 -18.28
N ALA A 35 -3.21 -5.29 -17.05
CA ALA A 35 -4.43 -6.04 -16.76
C ALA A 35 -5.71 -5.16 -16.85
N GLY A 36 -5.61 -3.92 -17.33
CA GLY A 36 -6.75 -2.99 -17.42
C GLY A 36 -7.00 -2.16 -16.16
N PHE A 37 -5.99 -2.00 -15.29
CA PHE A 37 -6.02 -1.08 -14.15
C PHE A 37 -5.75 0.38 -14.56
N ASN A 38 -6.47 0.86 -15.58
CA ASN A 38 -6.36 2.20 -16.15
C ASN A 38 -7.74 2.86 -16.25
N GLY A 39 -7.80 4.19 -16.35
CA GLY A 39 -9.06 4.95 -16.34
C GLY A 39 -9.98 4.60 -17.50
N LYS A 40 -9.57 5.00 -18.71
CA LYS A 40 -10.33 4.86 -19.96
C LYS A 40 -10.11 3.48 -20.56
N ASN A 41 -11.19 2.80 -20.98
CA ASN A 41 -11.19 1.44 -21.54
C ASN A 41 -10.59 0.35 -20.62
N GLY A 42 -10.58 0.60 -19.31
CA GLY A 42 -10.13 -0.37 -18.31
C GLY A 42 -11.23 -1.28 -17.79
N LEU A 43 -10.89 -2.06 -16.77
CA LEU A 43 -11.82 -2.93 -16.07
C LEU A 43 -12.96 -2.16 -15.38
N LYS A 44 -14.04 -2.87 -15.03
CA LYS A 44 -15.12 -2.34 -14.18
C LYS A 44 -14.55 -1.83 -12.84
N GLN A 45 -15.15 -0.77 -12.29
CA GLN A 45 -14.68 -0.13 -11.06
C GLN A 45 -14.63 -1.08 -9.85
N SER A 46 -15.59 -2.00 -9.74
CA SER A 46 -15.59 -3.04 -8.70
C SER A 46 -14.37 -3.96 -8.78
N VAL A 47 -13.94 -4.31 -10.00
CA VAL A 47 -12.75 -5.14 -10.22
C VAL A 47 -11.48 -4.35 -9.91
N LYS A 48 -11.42 -3.08 -10.31
CA LYS A 48 -10.32 -2.17 -9.96
C LYS A 48 -10.20 -2.02 -8.44
N ALA A 49 -11.31 -1.83 -7.73
CA ALA A 49 -11.32 -1.76 -6.27
C ALA A 49 -10.75 -3.05 -5.65
N ARG A 50 -11.12 -4.21 -6.20
CA ARG A 50 -10.58 -5.50 -5.75
C ARG A 50 -9.08 -5.63 -6.04
N LEU A 51 -8.61 -5.29 -7.24
CA LEU A 51 -7.19 -5.28 -7.58
C LEU A 51 -6.38 -4.37 -6.66
N TRP A 52 -6.90 -3.18 -6.37
CA TRP A 52 -6.27 -2.23 -5.45
C TRP A 52 -6.12 -2.83 -4.05
N SER A 53 -7.22 -3.32 -3.49
CA SER A 53 -7.25 -3.90 -2.14
C SER A 53 -6.43 -5.19 -2.02
N THR A 54 -6.36 -6.00 -3.07
CA THR A 54 -5.62 -7.28 -3.06
C THR A 54 -4.12 -7.10 -3.29
N PHE A 55 -3.70 -6.22 -4.19
CA PHE A 55 -2.29 -6.15 -4.60
C PHE A 55 -1.59 -4.88 -4.16
N VAL A 56 -2.26 -3.73 -4.28
CA VAL A 56 -1.62 -2.43 -4.03
C VAL A 56 -1.61 -2.11 -2.55
N VAL A 57 -2.74 -2.25 -1.86
CA VAL A 57 -2.88 -1.92 -0.42
C VAL A 57 -1.89 -2.68 0.45
N PRO A 58 -1.73 -4.02 0.35
CA PRO A 58 -0.82 -4.74 1.25
C PRO A 58 0.64 -4.30 1.07
N ARG A 59 1.09 -4.14 -0.18
CA ARG A 59 2.45 -3.63 -0.46
C ARG A 59 2.63 -2.18 -0.04
N MET A 60 1.55 -1.40 -0.12
CA MET A 60 1.51 -0.02 0.32
C MET A 60 1.65 0.09 1.83
N LEU A 61 0.93 -0.72 2.61
CA LEU A 61 0.92 -0.61 4.07
C LEU A 61 2.06 -1.33 4.75
N TYR A 62 2.53 -2.45 4.21
CA TYR A 62 3.63 -3.23 4.79
C TYR A 62 4.85 -2.38 5.17
N ALA A 63 5.24 -1.44 4.31
CA ALA A 63 6.38 -0.58 4.59
C ALA A 63 6.13 0.50 5.67
N LEU A 64 4.88 0.81 6.01
CA LEU A 64 4.53 1.64 7.17
C LEU A 64 4.33 0.80 8.44
N GLU A 65 3.95 -0.46 8.32
CA GLU A 65 3.77 -1.36 9.47
C GLU A 65 5.12 -1.82 10.05
N VAL A 66 6.13 -1.99 9.20
CA VAL A 66 7.45 -2.54 9.61
C VAL A 66 8.47 -1.45 9.97
N LEU A 67 8.24 -0.18 9.59
CA LEU A 67 9.20 0.90 9.78
C LEU A 67 8.58 2.08 10.56
N PRO A 68 9.36 2.75 11.41
CA PRO A 68 8.92 4.01 12.01
C PRO A 68 8.67 5.03 10.90
N TYR A 69 7.43 5.50 10.80
CA TYR A 69 6.99 6.47 9.80
C TYR A 69 6.70 7.83 10.43
N SER A 70 7.00 8.88 9.68
CA SER A 70 6.61 10.24 10.06
C SER A 70 5.21 10.57 9.53
N GLN A 71 4.59 11.62 10.06
CA GLN A 71 3.34 12.16 9.51
C GLN A 71 3.50 12.63 8.05
N ALA A 72 4.70 13.07 7.67
CA ALA A 72 4.99 13.45 6.29
C ALA A 72 4.95 12.24 5.34
N ASP A 73 5.50 11.09 5.78
CA ASP A 73 5.48 9.83 5.01
C ASP A 73 4.03 9.36 4.77
N LEU A 74 3.17 9.48 5.80
CA LEU A 74 1.76 9.12 5.71
C LEU A 74 0.99 10.03 4.73
N LYS A 75 1.19 11.35 4.81
CA LYS A 75 0.58 12.31 3.88
C LYS A 75 1.02 12.06 2.44
N ALA A 76 2.30 11.76 2.21
CA ALA A 76 2.81 11.43 0.88
C ALA A 76 2.14 10.17 0.32
N LEU A 77 1.86 9.19 1.18
CA LEU A 77 1.20 7.96 0.80
C LEU A 77 -0.28 8.18 0.45
N GLU A 78 -0.99 8.98 1.24
CA GLU A 78 -2.38 9.36 0.96
C GLU A 78 -2.48 10.18 -0.33
N ALA A 79 -1.56 11.11 -0.56
CA ALA A 79 -1.50 11.86 -1.82
C ALA A 79 -1.30 10.93 -3.03
N PHE A 80 -0.44 9.92 -2.90
CA PHE A 80 -0.25 8.90 -3.94
C PHE A 80 -1.53 8.09 -4.16
N GLN A 81 -2.16 7.56 -3.09
CA GLN A 81 -3.42 6.84 -3.16
C GLN A 81 -4.48 7.67 -3.90
N LEU A 82 -4.71 8.91 -3.47
CA LEU A 82 -5.73 9.78 -4.07
C LEU A 82 -5.46 10.07 -5.54
N LYS A 83 -4.20 10.37 -5.89
CA LYS A 83 -3.82 10.61 -7.29
C LYS A 83 -4.06 9.38 -8.16
N THR A 84 -3.62 8.21 -7.71
CA THR A 84 -3.79 6.96 -8.48
C THR A 84 -5.26 6.57 -8.59
N LEU A 85 -6.04 6.67 -7.52
CA LEU A 85 -7.47 6.35 -7.55
C LEU A 85 -8.26 7.28 -8.48
N LYS A 86 -7.94 8.58 -8.50
CA LYS A 86 -8.54 9.53 -9.48
C LYS A 86 -8.18 9.14 -10.91
N GLN A 87 -6.92 8.80 -11.18
CA GLN A 87 -6.47 8.36 -12.51
C GLN A 87 -7.16 7.07 -12.98
N VAL A 88 -7.26 6.06 -12.11
CA VAL A 88 -7.88 4.76 -12.40
C VAL A 88 -9.40 4.86 -12.57
N GLN A 89 -10.02 5.88 -11.96
CA GLN A 89 -11.44 6.19 -12.12
C GLN A 89 -11.71 7.18 -13.25
N HIS A 90 -10.67 7.74 -13.89
CA HIS A 90 -10.79 8.81 -14.88
C HIS A 90 -11.51 10.06 -14.34
N LEU A 91 -11.28 10.38 -13.07
CA LEU A 91 -11.81 11.57 -12.40
C LEU A 91 -10.88 12.76 -12.61
N ALA A 92 -11.45 13.97 -12.69
CA ALA A 92 -10.66 15.20 -12.72
C ALA A 92 -9.86 15.39 -11.41
N ASP A 93 -8.69 16.02 -11.48
CA ASP A 93 -7.85 16.25 -10.29
C ASP A 93 -8.57 17.06 -9.18
N ARG A 94 -9.47 17.97 -9.60
CA ARG A 94 -10.31 18.79 -8.70
C ARG A 94 -11.43 18.02 -8.00
N THR A 95 -11.64 16.75 -8.35
CA THR A 95 -12.67 15.91 -7.72
C THR A 95 -12.38 15.76 -6.23
N SER A 96 -13.42 15.79 -5.40
CA SER A 96 -13.29 15.59 -3.95
C SER A 96 -12.56 14.29 -3.63
N ASN A 97 -11.61 14.37 -2.70
CA ASN A 97 -10.84 13.21 -2.23
C ASN A 97 -11.76 12.15 -1.60
N VAL A 98 -12.80 12.61 -0.89
CA VAL A 98 -13.81 11.72 -0.29
C VAL A 98 -14.55 10.97 -1.38
N ALA A 99 -15.00 11.66 -2.45
CA ALA A 99 -15.69 11.02 -3.56
C ALA A 99 -14.82 9.95 -4.25
N ALA A 100 -13.53 10.25 -4.48
CA ALA A 100 -12.61 9.30 -5.10
C ALA A 100 -12.41 8.01 -4.26
N LEU A 101 -12.50 8.11 -2.93
CA LEU A 101 -12.41 6.96 -2.02
C LEU A 101 -13.75 6.20 -1.94
N SER A 102 -14.85 6.93 -1.74
CA SER A 102 -16.19 6.38 -1.56
C SER A 102 -16.71 5.62 -2.79
N LEU A 103 -16.41 6.09 -4.01
CA LEU A 103 -16.84 5.43 -5.25
C LEU A 103 -16.29 4.00 -5.41
N LEU A 104 -15.13 3.71 -4.82
CA LEU A 104 -14.52 2.38 -4.85
C LEU A 104 -14.69 1.62 -3.52
N GLY A 105 -15.29 2.24 -2.51
CA GLY A 105 -15.41 1.67 -1.16
C GLY A 105 -14.05 1.47 -0.48
N ILE A 106 -13.06 2.31 -0.78
CA ILE A 106 -11.68 2.18 -0.28
C ILE A 106 -11.47 3.12 0.92
N LEU A 107 -10.86 2.61 1.98
CA LEU A 107 -10.46 3.42 3.14
C LEU A 107 -9.17 4.22 2.87
N PRO A 108 -9.02 5.41 3.45
CA PRO A 108 -7.74 6.11 3.44
C PRO A 108 -6.68 5.30 4.19
N ASN A 109 -5.43 5.40 3.76
CA ASN A 109 -4.32 4.60 4.30
C ASN A 109 -4.17 4.70 5.82
N ARG A 110 -4.37 5.89 6.40
CA ARG A 110 -4.35 6.05 7.85
C ARG A 110 -5.40 5.20 8.55
N ALA A 111 -6.64 5.21 8.06
CA ALA A 111 -7.72 4.41 8.64
C ALA A 111 -7.44 2.90 8.49
N GLN A 112 -6.85 2.49 7.37
CA GLN A 112 -6.47 1.11 7.14
C GLN A 112 -5.36 0.65 8.10
N LEU A 113 -4.36 1.49 8.40
CA LEU A 113 -3.35 1.19 9.42
C LEU A 113 -3.99 1.03 10.80
N CYS A 114 -4.83 1.99 11.22
CA CYS A 114 -5.52 1.91 12.50
C CYS A 114 -6.36 0.63 12.61
N LYS A 115 -7.08 0.27 11.54
CA LYS A 115 -7.84 -0.99 11.46
C LYS A 115 -6.92 -2.21 11.64
N ASN A 116 -5.79 -2.24 10.92
CA ASN A 116 -4.83 -3.35 11.02
C ASN A 116 -4.22 -3.46 12.43
N THR A 117 -3.86 -2.33 13.04
CA THR A 117 -3.35 -2.27 14.42
C THR A 117 -4.38 -2.75 15.44
N LEU A 118 -5.64 -2.31 15.32
CA LEU A 118 -6.72 -2.77 16.21
C LEU A 118 -6.99 -4.27 16.05
N ASN A 119 -6.99 -4.77 14.81
CA ASN A 119 -7.13 -6.19 14.54
C ASN A 119 -5.99 -7.01 15.18
N LEU A 120 -4.74 -6.51 15.10
CA LEU A 120 -3.60 -7.15 15.75
C LEU A 120 -3.79 -7.23 17.26
N TYR A 121 -4.15 -6.12 17.91
CA TYR A 121 -4.40 -6.10 19.36
C TYR A 121 -5.55 -7.01 19.77
N TYR A 122 -6.64 -6.99 19.01
CA TYR A 122 -7.77 -7.88 19.24
C TYR A 122 -7.35 -9.35 19.14
N SER A 123 -6.58 -9.73 18.11
CA SER A 123 -6.06 -11.09 17.95
C SER A 123 -5.15 -11.51 19.11
N ILE A 124 -4.30 -10.61 19.61
CA ILE A 124 -3.46 -10.89 20.78
C ILE A 124 -4.33 -11.17 22.02
N ILE A 125 -5.33 -10.32 22.28
CA ILE A 125 -6.23 -10.48 23.43
C ILE A 125 -7.03 -11.79 23.36
N GLN A 126 -7.42 -12.23 22.16
CA GLN A 126 -8.22 -13.44 21.98
C GLN A 126 -7.43 -14.75 21.99
N THR A 127 -6.09 -14.70 21.93
CA THR A 127 -5.27 -15.92 21.86
C THR A 127 -5.04 -16.45 23.28
N PRO A 128 -5.68 -17.57 23.68
CA PRO A 128 -5.47 -18.13 25.02
C PRO A 128 -4.01 -18.60 25.16
N GLY A 129 -3.30 -18.07 26.16
CA GLY A 129 -1.90 -18.42 26.45
C GLY A 129 -0.87 -17.29 26.35
N THR A 130 -1.27 -16.01 26.23
CA THR A 130 -0.35 -14.86 26.19
C THR A 130 -0.46 -13.86 27.34
N VAL A 131 -1.12 -14.23 28.44
CA VAL A 131 -1.04 -13.54 29.75
C VAL A 131 -1.03 -14.57 30.87
#